data_AF-A0A9P8F2I0-F1
#
_entry.id   AF-A0A9P8F2I0-F1
#
_cell.length_a   1.000
_cell.length_b   1.000
_cell.length_c   1.000
_cell.angle_alpha   90.00
_cell.angle_beta   90.00
_cell.angle_gamma   90.00
#
_symmetry.space_group_name_H-M   'P 1'
#
loop_
_entity.id
_entity.type
_entity.pdbx_description
1 polymer ?
#
loop_
_entity_poly.entity_id
_entity_poly.type
_entity_poly.pdbx_seq_one_letter_code
_entity_poly.pdbx_strand_id
1 'polypeptide(L)'
;MPGFDFSLHNRNLALHAQGVPLPKATSTGTTIVGCLYDGGVVIAADTRATSGPIVADKNCEKLHYIAPQIWCAGAGTAADTEFTTALISSNIELHALSTGRKPRVATVMTMLKQHLFRYQGHIGAYLVVAGVDPTG
;
A
#
# COMPACT_ATOMS: atom_id res chain seq x y z
N MET A 1 -22.26 -11.21 -4.58
CA MET A 1 -20.92 -10.89 -5.12
C MET A 1 -20.81 -9.38 -5.26
N PRO A 2 -20.11 -8.66 -4.38
CA PRO A 2 -19.77 -7.28 -4.61
C PRO A 2 -18.39 -7.26 -5.28
N GLY A 3 -18.34 -7.43 -6.60
CA GLY A 3 -17.07 -7.45 -7.33
C GLY A 3 -16.56 -6.05 -7.70
N PHE A 4 -17.46 -5.08 -7.81
CA PHE A 4 -17.13 -3.70 -8.19
C PHE A 4 -18.01 -2.71 -7.42
N ASP A 5 -17.37 -1.81 -6.67
CA ASP A 5 -18.00 -0.65 -6.06
C ASP A 5 -17.77 0.60 -6.93
N PHE A 6 -18.84 1.10 -7.53
CA PHE A 6 -18.82 2.30 -8.36
C PHE A 6 -19.28 3.56 -7.61
N SER A 7 -19.45 3.50 -6.28
CA SER A 7 -19.87 4.64 -5.47
C SER A 7 -18.97 5.86 -5.68
N LEU A 8 -17.65 5.65 -5.74
CA LEU A 8 -16.67 6.71 -5.98
C LEU A 8 -16.72 7.25 -7.42
N HIS A 9 -17.01 6.40 -8.41
CA HIS A 9 -17.20 6.82 -9.79
C HIS A 9 -18.40 7.76 -9.90
N ASN A 10 -19.54 7.36 -9.34
CA ASN A 10 -20.78 8.15 -9.33
C ASN A 10 -20.59 9.48 -8.58
N ARG A 11 -19.90 9.46 -7.43
CA ARG A 11 -19.55 10.67 -6.68
C ARG A 11 -18.70 11.63 -7.51
N ASN A 12 -17.66 11.12 -8.17
CA ASN A 12 -16.76 11.94 -8.99
C ASN A 12 -17.49 12.56 -10.19
N LEU A 13 -18.42 11.84 -10.82
CA LEU A 13 -19.31 12.38 -11.87
C LEU A 13 -20.18 13.53 -11.35
N ALA A 14 -20.80 13.37 -10.18
CA ALA A 14 -21.64 14.40 -9.58
C ALA A 14 -20.84 15.67 -9.22
N LEU A 15 -19.64 15.51 -8.66
CA LEU A 15 -18.75 16.63 -8.34
C LEU A 15 -18.28 17.36 -9.60
N HIS A 16 -17.98 16.61 -10.67
CA HIS A 16 -17.61 17.19 -11.96
C HIS A 16 -18.76 18.00 -12.57
N ALA A 17 -20.00 17.51 -12.47
CA ALA A 17 -21.18 18.27 -12.89
C ALA A 17 -21.37 19.58 -12.09
N GLN A 18 -20.85 19.64 -10.86
CA GLN A 18 -20.84 20.84 -10.02
C GLN A 18 -19.61 21.75 -10.25
N GLY A 19 -18.80 21.47 -11.28
CA GLY A 19 -17.63 22.27 -11.62
C GLY A 19 -16.36 21.95 -10.81
N VAL A 20 -16.37 20.89 -10.00
CA VAL A 20 -15.15 20.42 -9.32
C VAL A 20 -14.29 19.65 -10.33
N PRO A 21 -13.03 20.06 -10.58
CA PRO A 21 -12.18 19.38 -11.54
C PRO A 21 -11.85 17.95 -11.09
N LEU A 22 -11.70 17.04 -12.07
CA LEU A 22 -11.25 15.69 -11.78
C LEU A 22 -9.82 15.73 -11.18
N PRO A 23 -9.53 14.89 -10.17
CA PRO A 23 -8.18 14.76 -9.66
C PRO A 23 -7.23 14.34 -10.78
N LYS A 24 -6.10 15.04 -10.91
CA LYS A 24 -5.04 14.62 -11.84
C LYS A 24 -4.39 13.34 -11.31
N ALA A 25 -4.46 12.27 -12.09
CA ALA A 25 -3.74 11.05 -11.76
C ALA A 25 -2.24 11.28 -11.88
N THR A 26 -1.50 10.96 -10.83
CA THR A 26 -0.03 10.96 -10.84
C THR A 26 0.44 9.56 -11.20
N SER A 27 1.13 9.42 -12.33
CA SER A 27 1.80 8.17 -12.68
C SER A 27 3.09 8.05 -11.89
N THR A 28 3.23 6.98 -11.12
CA THR A 28 4.45 6.65 -10.39
C THR A 28 5.38 5.73 -11.19
N GLY A 29 4.95 5.28 -12.38
CA GLY A 29 5.67 4.30 -13.20
C GLY A 29 5.58 2.85 -12.71
N THR A 30 4.93 2.63 -11.57
CA THR A 30 4.74 1.34 -10.89
C THR A 30 3.27 0.93 -10.92
N THR A 31 3.00 -0.35 -11.16
CA THR A 31 1.66 -0.93 -11.10
C THR A 31 1.59 -1.97 -9.99
N ILE A 32 0.68 -1.76 -9.05
CA ILE A 32 0.38 -2.68 -7.95
C ILE A 32 -1.09 -3.01 -8.00
N VAL A 33 -1.43 -4.28 -7.78
CA VAL A 33 -2.80 -4.75 -7.69
C VAL A 33 -2.99 -5.64 -6.47
N GLY A 34 -4.19 -5.58 -5.89
CA GLY A 34 -4.62 -6.45 -4.80
C GLY A 34 -6.00 -7.01 -5.12
N CYS A 35 -6.23 -8.29 -4.81
CA CYS A 35 -7.51 -8.96 -5.01
C CYS A 35 -7.85 -9.82 -3.79
N LEU A 36 -9.05 -9.62 -3.24
CA LEU A 36 -9.61 -10.49 -2.21
C LEU A 36 -10.29 -11.68 -2.88
N TYR A 37 -10.09 -12.86 -2.31
CA TYR A 37 -10.76 -14.09 -2.75
C TYR A 37 -11.23 -14.89 -1.53
N ASP A 38 -12.02 -15.94 -1.78
CA ASP A 38 -12.49 -16.81 -0.70
C ASP A 38 -11.31 -17.55 -0.06
N GLY A 39 -10.99 -17.19 1.18
CA GLY A 39 -9.86 -17.74 1.93
C GLY A 39 -8.59 -16.87 1.94
N GLY A 40 -8.60 -15.65 1.38
CA GLY A 40 -7.50 -14.71 1.59
C GLY A 40 -7.38 -13.55 0.61
N VAL A 41 -6.13 -13.13 0.37
CA VAL A 41 -5.78 -11.99 -0.47
C VAL A 41 -4.56 -12.31 -1.33
N VAL A 42 -4.58 -11.83 -2.56
CA VAL A 42 -3.44 -11.83 -3.49
C VAL A 42 -3.00 -10.38 -3.71
N ILE A 43 -1.69 -10.14 -3.65
CA ILE A 43 -1.08 -8.89 -4.11
C ILE A 43 -0.02 -9.18 -5.17
N ALA A 44 0.10 -8.29 -6.14
CA ALA A 44 1.10 -8.37 -7.19
C ALA A 44 1.61 -6.98 -7.56
N ALA A 45 2.85 -6.93 -8.04
CA ALA A 45 3.50 -5.73 -8.52
C ALA A 45 4.38 -6.06 -9.73
N ASP A 46 4.60 -5.08 -10.61
CA ASP A 46 5.59 -5.20 -11.68
C ASP A 46 7.03 -5.04 -11.15
N THR A 47 8.04 -5.51 -11.88
CA THR A 47 9.45 -5.50 -11.41
C THR A 47 10.30 -4.36 -11.99
N ARG A 48 9.73 -3.54 -12.88
CA ARG A 48 10.46 -2.44 -13.52
C ARG A 48 10.56 -1.23 -12.59
N ALA A 49 11.76 -0.70 -12.40
CA ALA A 49 12.02 0.58 -11.74
C ALA A 49 12.71 1.57 -12.68
N THR A 50 12.30 2.83 -12.63
CA THR A 50 12.80 3.89 -13.53
C THR A 50 13.38 5.05 -12.73
N SER A 51 14.45 5.65 -13.22
CA SER A 51 14.96 6.95 -12.78
C SER A 51 14.74 7.97 -13.89
N GLY A 52 13.67 8.76 -13.76
CA GLY A 52 13.16 9.58 -14.86
C GLY A 52 12.77 8.70 -16.06
N PRO A 53 13.25 9.00 -17.28
CA PRO A 53 12.90 8.24 -18.47
C PRO A 53 13.69 6.92 -18.62
N ILE A 54 14.65 6.63 -17.75
CA ILE A 54 15.58 5.51 -17.89
C ILE A 54 15.14 4.35 -16.98
N VAL A 55 15.08 3.13 -17.52
CA VAL A 55 14.92 1.92 -16.71
C VAL A 55 16.21 1.67 -15.93
N ALA A 56 16.15 1.92 -14.62
CA ALA A 56 17.28 1.76 -13.72
C ALA A 56 17.45 0.29 -13.29
N ASP A 57 16.35 -0.41 -13.07
CA ASP A 57 16.33 -1.82 -12.73
C ASP A 57 15.14 -2.51 -13.40
N LYS A 58 15.35 -3.73 -13.91
CA LYS A 58 14.33 -4.57 -14.53
C LYS A 58 13.71 -5.56 -13.55
N ASN A 59 14.38 -5.82 -12.42
CA ASN A 59 14.06 -6.87 -11.45
C ASN A 59 13.98 -6.31 -10.02
N CYS A 60 13.42 -5.11 -9.86
CA CYS A 60 13.21 -4.49 -8.56
C CYS A 60 12.05 -5.17 -7.82
N GLU A 61 12.30 -5.60 -6.58
CA GLU A 61 11.27 -6.12 -5.70
C GLU A 61 10.47 -4.98 -5.06
N LYS A 62 9.15 -5.00 -5.26
CA LYS A 62 8.22 -4.00 -4.71
C LYS A 62 7.31 -4.56 -3.63
N LEU A 63 7.44 -5.86 -3.33
CA LEU A 63 6.71 -6.55 -2.28
C LEU A 63 7.60 -6.63 -1.04
N HIS A 64 7.23 -5.88 -0.01
CA HIS A 64 7.95 -5.78 1.25
C HIS A 64 7.30 -6.69 2.29
N TYR A 65 8.14 -7.47 2.97
CA TYR A 65 7.72 -8.32 4.08
C TYR A 65 7.45 -7.47 5.34
N ILE A 66 6.29 -7.67 5.98
CA ILE A 66 5.94 -7.01 7.25
C ILE A 66 5.84 -8.03 8.39
N ALA A 67 5.13 -9.14 8.16
CA ALA A 67 4.95 -10.21 9.13
C ALA A 67 4.61 -11.51 8.38
N PRO A 68 4.63 -12.70 9.02
CA PRO A 68 4.41 -13.97 8.33
C PRO A 68 3.11 -14.06 7.52
N GLN A 69 2.07 -13.31 7.89
CA GLN A 69 0.77 -13.27 7.22
C GLN A 69 0.44 -11.89 6.63
N ILE A 70 1.40 -10.95 6.59
CA ILE A 70 1.16 -9.56 6.15
C ILE A 70 2.31 -9.09 5.27
N TRP A 71 1.98 -8.61 4.08
CA TRP A 71 2.88 -8.05 3.09
C TRP A 71 2.41 -6.67 2.67
N CYS A 72 3.34 -5.86 2.16
CA CYS A 72 3.07 -4.51 1.70
C CYS A 72 3.70 -4.28 0.33
N ALA A 73 2.92 -3.85 -0.64
CA ALA A 73 3.43 -3.43 -1.93
C ALA A 73 3.67 -1.91 -1.95
N GLY A 74 4.80 -1.46 -2.49
CA GLY A 74 5.22 -0.05 -2.48
C GLY A 74 5.31 0.59 -3.87
N ALA A 75 4.75 1.79 -4.01
CA ALA A 75 4.89 2.67 -5.17
C ALA A 75 5.32 4.08 -4.74
N GLY A 76 5.82 4.87 -5.70
CA GLY A 76 6.33 6.22 -5.46
C GLY A 76 7.84 6.23 -5.34
N THR A 77 8.38 7.00 -4.40
CA THR A 77 9.82 7.05 -4.15
C THR A 77 10.29 5.74 -3.54
N ALA A 78 11.14 5.00 -4.25
CA ALA A 78 11.59 3.66 -3.84
C ALA A 78 12.22 3.62 -2.44
N ALA A 79 13.09 4.60 -2.13
CA ALA A 79 13.71 4.70 -0.81
C ALA A 79 12.68 4.95 0.30
N ASP A 80 11.70 5.82 0.06
CA ASP A 80 10.64 6.11 1.04
C ASP A 80 9.83 4.85 1.34
N THR A 81 9.48 4.06 0.31
CA THR A 81 8.74 2.81 0.49
C THR A 81 9.55 1.78 1.27
N GLU A 82 10.84 1.63 0.96
CA GLU A 82 11.72 0.66 1.59
C GLU A 82 11.94 0.98 3.08
N PHE A 83 12.33 2.22 3.40
CA PHE A 83 12.60 2.60 4.79
C PHE A 83 11.32 2.67 5.63
N THR A 84 10.21 3.12 5.05
CA THR A 84 8.92 3.14 5.76
C THR A 84 8.47 1.73 6.09
N THR A 85 8.51 0.80 5.14
CA THR A 85 8.06 -0.58 5.37
C THR A 85 8.99 -1.33 6.32
N ALA A 86 10.31 -1.14 6.22
CA ALA A 86 11.29 -1.72 7.15
C ALA A 86 11.07 -1.23 8.60
N LEU A 87 10.85 0.07 8.79
CA LEU A 87 10.55 0.64 10.12
C LEU A 87 9.28 0.03 10.71
N ILE A 88 8.21 -0.08 9.93
CA ILE A 88 6.96 -0.67 10.42
C ILE A 88 7.10 -2.17 10.68
N SER A 89 7.81 -2.90 9.81
CA SER A 89 8.10 -4.33 9.99
C SER A 89 8.78 -4.59 11.34
N SER A 90 9.83 -3.82 11.66
CA SER A 90 10.54 -3.93 12.95
C SER A 90 9.64 -3.62 14.16
N ASN A 91 8.83 -2.56 14.09
CA ASN A 91 7.89 -2.22 15.15
C ASN A 91 6.81 -3.30 15.36
N ILE A 92 6.37 -3.93 14.27
CA ILE A 92 5.37 -5.00 14.29
C ILE A 92 5.96 -6.28 14.89
N GLU A 93 7.21 -6.60 14.59
CA GLU A 93 7.92 -7.71 15.21
C GLU A 93 8.06 -7.50 16.73
N LEU A 94 8.49 -6.32 17.16
CA LEU A 94 8.55 -5.97 18.58
C LEU A 94 7.18 -6.06 19.26
N HIS A 95 6.13 -5.59 18.59
CA HIS A 95 4.76 -5.70 19.09
C HIS A 95 4.30 -7.17 19.21
N ALA A 96 4.62 -8.02 18.24
CA ALA A 96 4.30 -9.45 18.27
C ALA A 96 5.01 -10.16 19.42
N LEU A 97 6.30 -9.89 19.61
CA LEU A 97 7.11 -10.44 20.70
C LEU A 97 6.60 -9.99 22.07
N SER A 98 6.25 -8.71 22.21
CA SER A 98 5.73 -8.17 23.46
C SER A 98 4.34 -8.72 23.82
N THR A 99 3.47 -8.93 22.84
CA THR A 99 2.10 -9.40 23.06
C THR A 99 1.96 -10.93 23.07
N GLY A 100 2.96 -11.65 22.55
CA GLY A 100 2.89 -13.10 22.34
C GLY A 100 1.82 -13.51 21.33
N ARG A 101 1.38 -12.60 20.44
CA ARG A 101 0.29 -12.82 19.50
C ARG A 101 0.70 -12.40 18.08
N LYS A 102 0.06 -13.05 17.10
CA LYS A 102 0.23 -12.66 15.69
C LYS A 102 -0.32 -11.24 15.47
N PRO A 103 0.39 -10.37 14.72
CA PRO A 103 -0.08 -9.03 14.38
C PRO A 103 -1.39 -9.05 13.60
N ARG A 104 -2.17 -7.95 13.73
CA ARG A 104 -3.36 -7.69 12.91
C ARG A 104 -3.04 -6.74 11.77
N VAL A 105 -3.73 -6.87 10.65
CA VAL A 105 -3.57 -5.97 9.49
C VAL A 105 -3.92 -4.53 9.87
N ALA A 106 -4.95 -4.36 10.70
CA ALA A 106 -5.36 -3.04 11.21
C ALA A 106 -4.27 -2.33 12.03
N THR A 107 -3.42 -3.08 12.74
CA THR A 107 -2.29 -2.51 13.51
C THR A 107 -1.24 -1.94 12.56
N VAL A 108 -0.86 -2.70 11.54
CA VAL A 108 0.08 -2.26 10.48
C VAL A 108 -0.44 -1.00 9.79
N MET A 109 -1.70 -1.02 9.36
CA MET A 109 -2.36 0.12 8.72
C MET A 109 -2.37 1.37 9.61
N THR A 110 -2.56 1.19 10.92
CA THR A 110 -2.58 2.30 11.89
C THR A 110 -1.20 2.90 12.08
N MET A 111 -0.16 2.08 12.19
CA MET A 111 1.22 2.58 12.30
C MET A 111 1.65 3.32 11.03
N LEU A 112 1.35 2.76 9.84
CA LEU A 112 1.66 3.38 8.56
C LEU A 112 0.97 4.74 8.40
N LYS A 113 -0.36 4.81 8.60
CA LYS A 113 -1.09 6.07 8.41
C LYS A 113 -0.64 7.15 9.38
N GLN A 114 -0.34 6.79 10.64
CA GLN A 114 0.16 7.74 11.63
C GLN A 114 1.57 8.24 11.29
N HIS A 115 2.45 7.33 10.83
CA HIS A 115 3.79 7.69 10.38
C HIS A 115 3.72 8.64 9.18
N LEU A 116 3.04 8.25 8.10
CA LEU A 116 2.94 9.05 6.88
C LEU A 116 2.25 10.41 7.11
N PHE A 117 1.21 10.45 7.94
CA PHE A 117 0.51 11.70 8.27
C PHE A 117 1.40 12.69 9.04
N ARG A 118 2.28 12.20 9.92
CA ARG A 118 3.23 13.04 10.67
C ARG A 118 4.13 13.87 9.74
N TYR A 119 4.49 13.32 8.59
CA TYR A 119 5.30 14.00 7.58
C TYR A 119 4.47 14.78 6.56
N GLN A 120 3.15 14.87 6.72
CA GLN A 120 2.25 15.67 5.87
C GLN A 120 2.45 15.46 4.36
N GLY A 121 2.73 14.22 3.95
CA GLY A 121 2.92 13.85 2.54
C GLY A 121 4.31 14.13 1.96
N HIS A 122 5.29 14.56 2.76
CA HIS A 122 6.68 14.69 2.31
C HIS A 122 7.36 13.34 2.05
N ILE A 123 6.85 12.27 2.66
CA ILE A 123 7.27 10.89 2.36
C ILE A 123 6.44 10.41 1.17
N GLY A 124 7.08 10.19 0.03
CA GLY A 124 6.46 9.80 -1.24
C GLY A 124 6.16 8.31 -1.36
N ALA A 125 5.68 7.68 -0.28
CA ALA A 125 5.35 6.26 -0.24
C ALA A 125 3.84 6.03 -0.40
N TYR A 126 3.46 5.29 -1.45
CA TYR A 126 2.09 4.86 -1.71
C TYR A 126 2.00 3.35 -1.56
N LEU A 127 1.24 2.89 -0.58
CA LEU A 127 1.33 1.53 -0.07
C LEU A 127 0.02 0.78 -0.19
N VAL A 128 0.09 -0.49 -0.60
CA VAL A 128 -1.01 -1.46 -0.52
C VAL A 128 -0.62 -2.54 0.47
N VAL A 129 -1.29 -2.56 1.63
CA VAL A 129 -1.07 -3.57 2.66
C VAL A 129 -2.09 -4.70 2.46
N ALA A 130 -1.61 -5.93 2.48
CA ALA A 130 -2.44 -7.11 2.41
C ALA A 130 -1.98 -8.16 3.40
N GLY A 131 -2.93 -8.79 4.06
CA GLY A 131 -2.67 -9.89 4.96
C GLY A 131 -3.96 -10.57 5.37
N VAL A 132 -3.81 -11.67 6.09
CA VAL A 132 -4.91 -12.44 6.68
C VAL A 132 -4.71 -12.45 8.18
N ASP A 133 -5.74 -12.08 8.91
CA ASP A 133 -5.75 -12.12 10.38
C ASP A 133 -7.01 -12.83 10.90
N PRO A 134 -7.21 -13.01 12.22
CA PRO A 134 -8.37 -13.73 12.74
C PRO A 134 -9.74 -13.14 12.36
N THR A 135 -9.80 -11.94 11.80
CA THR A 135 -11.04 -11.31 11.34
C THR A 135 -11.32 -11.53 9.85
N GLY A 136 -10.41 -12.18 9.12
CA GLY A 136 -10.45 -12.32 7.66
C GLY A 136 -9.21 -11.73 7.03
#